data_AF-J3FKS8-F1
#
_entry.id   AF-J3FKS8-F1
#
_cell.length_a   1.000
_cell.length_b   1.000
_cell.length_c   1.000
_cell.angle_alpha   90.00
_cell.angle_beta   90.00
_cell.angle_gamma   90.00
#
_symmetry.space_group_name_H-M   'P 1'
#
loop_
_entity.id
_entity.type
_entity.pdbx_description
1 polymer ?
#
loop_
_entity_poly.entity_id
_entity_poly.type
_entity_poly.pdbx_seq_one_letter_code
_entity_poly.pdbx_strand_id
1 'polypeptide(L)'
;MSCWTVLGLTADADTRSIKRQYAALLKQTRPDEDAEGFQRLRDAYEQALNYKEWAQVHEDNEAPDDSWDLTGLTVVEVDALQQATRSLHGTSLAQLQQRHALAVEQGCAHILEETLLQHCIEHPEASAPMVDWAVQTYHWFSAWQRLELDEESIELLLDQQRDRMTRPLRDALEREDGEAFLRAYAQCAQYLWLDAEVHRQWFNLYLSRLLLDSEYWSSAIFEQVCVGQGWHSGPANLCPKDEWKRLTARYEAPLFIAQQRQLAEEPPATAEHRAARLLLGSGPFSQRRALARRLREKDWEHCRHLSSALYANHPKVCAALPGGTAFFWRDWELKRGEWPTYVGVVLACLIGAFSHFIPLGLRVTGLFNIFMVSIVVFGVIAAGLNWLAHDLAHRYWLLDDWLSERLCPGIVAPFGVLRDLIPCALMVAGLTWLFGPVGGVVYATTLAVVGLVRRRQIEPHVSWEQRNPLLKICLAVLGVVALVILLGVLNVIASKDTVTRNQGLQPWAERLCSRLPATATGCGAPATREQWYGAEAKP
;
A
#
# COMPACT_ATOMS: atom_id res chain seq x y z
N MET A 1 33.89 -35.77 43.89
CA MET A 1 34.47 -36.11 45.22
C MET A 1 34.11 -34.96 46.15
N SER A 2 33.71 -35.22 47.39
CA SER A 2 33.41 -34.13 48.33
C SER A 2 34.70 -33.42 48.74
N CYS A 3 34.64 -32.11 48.97
CA CYS A 3 35.80 -31.29 49.37
C CYS A 3 36.60 -31.90 50.54
N TRP A 4 35.89 -32.53 51.49
CA TRP A 4 36.45 -33.27 52.63
C TRP A 4 37.31 -34.46 52.25
N THR A 5 36.91 -35.24 51.24
CA THR A 5 37.70 -36.39 50.76
C THR A 5 38.98 -35.97 50.05
N VAL A 6 38.98 -34.82 49.37
CA VAL A 6 40.16 -34.26 48.70
C VAL A 6 41.16 -33.69 49.71
N LEU A 7 40.67 -33.04 50.77
CA LEU A 7 41.50 -32.51 51.86
C LEU A 7 41.94 -33.58 52.87
N GLY A 8 41.28 -34.76 52.88
CA GLY A 8 41.52 -35.81 53.86
C GLY A 8 41.06 -35.44 55.27
N LEU A 9 40.01 -34.63 55.39
CA LEU A 9 39.45 -34.13 56.65
C LEU A 9 38.00 -34.61 56.81
N THR A 10 37.51 -34.60 58.06
CA THR A 10 36.09 -34.78 58.36
C THR A 10 35.36 -33.44 58.28
N ALA A 11 34.03 -33.47 58.05
CA ALA A 11 33.21 -32.26 57.87
C ALA A 11 33.19 -31.31 59.09
N ASP A 12 33.53 -31.83 60.27
CA ASP A 12 33.55 -31.07 61.51
C ASP A 12 34.85 -30.25 61.69
N ALA A 13 35.86 -30.41 60.84
CA ALA A 13 37.18 -29.81 61.04
C ALA A 13 37.17 -28.26 61.03
N ASP A 14 37.77 -27.64 62.06
CA ASP A 14 37.86 -26.18 62.20
C ASP A 14 38.57 -25.48 61.03
N THR A 15 38.28 -24.20 60.81
CA THR A 15 38.90 -23.35 59.77
C THR A 15 40.43 -23.34 59.84
N ARG A 16 41.00 -23.45 61.05
CA ARG A 16 42.45 -23.55 61.27
C ARG A 16 43.03 -24.89 60.80
N SER A 17 42.30 -25.98 60.98
CA SER A 17 42.68 -27.32 60.53
C SER A 17 42.62 -27.44 59.01
N ILE A 18 41.59 -26.86 58.38
CA ILE A 18 41.45 -26.77 56.92
C ILE A 18 42.65 -26.03 56.30
N LYS A 19 43.00 -24.85 56.83
CA LYS A 19 44.16 -24.05 56.37
C LYS A 19 45.49 -24.78 56.54
N ARG A 20 45.67 -25.48 57.66
CA ARG A 20 46.90 -26.24 57.94
C ARG A 20 47.07 -27.41 56.97
N GLN A 21 45.98 -28.13 56.71
CA GLN A 21 46.01 -29.30 55.83
C GLN A 21 46.18 -28.89 54.36
N TYR A 22 45.51 -27.83 53.93
CA TYR A 22 45.74 -27.24 52.61
C TYR A 22 47.21 -26.83 52.44
N ALA A 23 47.83 -26.15 53.41
CA ALA A 23 49.25 -25.78 53.35
C ALA A 23 50.22 -26.98 53.34
N ALA A 24 49.83 -28.11 53.95
CA ALA A 24 50.61 -29.35 53.90
C ALA A 24 50.53 -30.00 52.50
N LEU A 25 49.33 -30.07 51.92
CA LEU A 25 49.09 -30.62 50.59
C LEU A 25 49.68 -29.74 49.48
N LEU A 26 49.63 -28.41 49.64
CA LEU A 26 50.22 -27.43 48.71
C LEU A 26 51.73 -27.61 48.52
N LYS A 27 52.44 -28.13 49.53
CA LYS A 27 53.88 -28.42 49.44
C LYS A 27 54.17 -29.66 48.58
N GLN A 28 53.19 -30.55 48.45
CA GLN A 28 53.27 -31.78 47.66
C GLN A 28 52.76 -31.55 46.23
N THR A 29 51.68 -30.78 46.05
CA THR A 29 51.14 -30.40 44.74
C THR A 29 51.67 -29.03 44.33
N ARG A 30 52.88 -29.01 43.74
CA ARG A 30 53.43 -27.78 43.14
C ARG A 30 52.67 -27.44 41.85
N PRO A 31 52.30 -26.15 41.63
CA PRO A 31 51.57 -25.72 40.43
C PRO A 31 52.29 -26.07 39.11
N ASP A 32 53.62 -26.14 39.14
CA ASP A 32 54.45 -26.40 37.97
C ASP A 32 54.50 -27.88 37.56
N GLU A 33 54.18 -28.81 38.48
CA GLU A 33 54.25 -30.27 38.26
C GLU A 33 52.86 -30.87 38.00
N ASP A 34 51.80 -30.37 38.65
CA ASP A 34 50.42 -30.82 38.44
C ASP A 34 49.42 -29.66 38.62
N ALA A 35 49.14 -28.96 37.51
CA ALA A 35 48.22 -27.83 37.50
C ALA A 35 46.77 -28.25 37.78
N GLU A 36 46.32 -29.42 37.30
CA GLU A 36 44.96 -29.91 37.54
C GLU A 36 44.77 -30.36 38.99
N GLY A 37 45.77 -31.03 39.57
CA GLY A 37 45.78 -31.41 40.98
C GLY A 37 45.78 -30.20 41.91
N PHE A 38 46.51 -29.14 41.54
CA PHE A 38 46.50 -27.87 42.27
C PHE A 38 45.11 -27.20 42.23
N GLN A 39 44.46 -27.15 41.06
CA GLN A 39 43.10 -26.60 40.93
C GLN A 39 42.08 -27.39 41.76
N ARG A 40 42.09 -28.72 41.69
CA ARG A 40 41.19 -29.56 42.51
C ARG A 40 41.39 -29.33 44.01
N LEU A 41 42.64 -29.15 44.45
CA LEU A 41 42.96 -28.85 45.86
C LEU A 41 42.49 -27.45 46.28
N ARG A 42 42.66 -26.46 45.39
CA ARG A 42 42.20 -25.07 45.58
C ARG A 42 40.67 -25.01 45.71
N ASP A 43 39.96 -25.65 44.78
CA ASP A 43 38.50 -25.68 44.75
C ASP A 43 37.94 -26.38 46.01
N ALA A 44 38.55 -27.48 46.42
CA ALA A 44 38.16 -28.19 47.65
C ALA A 44 38.38 -27.34 48.91
N TYR A 45 39.47 -26.56 48.97
CA TYR A 45 39.74 -25.65 50.08
C TYR A 45 38.73 -24.49 50.14
N GLU A 46 38.41 -23.87 49.00
CA GLU A 46 37.43 -22.78 48.94
C GLU A 46 36.03 -23.28 49.27
N GLN A 47 35.62 -24.45 48.78
CA GLN A 47 34.36 -25.10 49.16
C GLN A 47 34.28 -25.40 50.66
N ALA A 48 35.37 -25.88 51.29
CA ALA A 48 35.38 -26.19 52.72
C ALA A 48 35.32 -24.93 53.60
N LEU A 49 35.96 -23.83 53.18
CA LEU A 49 35.85 -22.55 53.88
C LEU A 49 34.45 -21.94 53.74
N ASN A 50 33.88 -21.93 52.53
CA ASN A 50 32.52 -21.45 52.33
C ASN A 50 31.50 -22.27 53.13
N TYR A 51 31.70 -23.59 53.25
CA TYR A 51 30.85 -24.42 54.10
C TYR A 51 30.94 -24.03 55.58
N LYS A 52 32.14 -23.68 56.08
CA LYS A 52 32.31 -23.20 57.46
C LYS A 52 31.79 -21.78 57.67
N GLU A 53 31.96 -20.88 56.71
CA GLU A 53 31.36 -19.55 56.76
C GLU A 53 29.83 -19.64 56.73
N TRP A 54 29.25 -20.51 55.90
CA TRP A 54 27.82 -20.75 55.87
C TRP A 54 27.31 -21.42 57.15
N ALA A 55 28.06 -22.39 57.70
CA ALA A 55 27.75 -23.00 58.99
C ALA A 55 27.86 -21.99 60.16
N GLN A 56 28.83 -21.09 60.14
CA GLN A 56 28.95 -20.01 61.14
C GLN A 56 27.83 -18.98 60.98
N VAL A 57 27.46 -18.62 59.74
CA VAL A 57 26.30 -17.76 59.47
C VAL A 57 25.01 -18.45 59.88
N HIS A 58 24.91 -19.78 59.83
CA HIS A 58 23.79 -20.55 60.37
C HIS A 58 23.85 -20.76 61.88
N GLU A 59 25.01 -20.84 62.52
CA GLU A 59 25.13 -20.85 63.99
C GLU A 59 24.93 -19.45 64.60
N ASP A 60 25.27 -18.38 63.87
CA ASP A 60 25.05 -16.97 64.26
C ASP A 60 23.66 -16.45 63.83
N ASN A 61 23.02 -17.04 62.80
CA ASN A 61 21.58 -16.84 62.47
C ASN A 61 20.69 -17.97 62.98
N GLU A 62 21.22 -18.94 63.72
CA GLU A 62 20.45 -19.67 64.70
C GLU A 62 20.17 -18.65 65.80
N ALA A 63 19.14 -17.83 65.55
CA ALA A 63 18.20 -17.54 66.60
C ALA A 63 18.01 -18.86 67.36
N PRO A 64 18.07 -18.84 68.71
CA PRO A 64 17.84 -20.05 69.50
C PRO A 64 16.62 -20.72 68.90
N ASP A 65 16.67 -22.04 68.68
CA ASP A 65 15.55 -22.85 68.18
C ASP A 65 14.23 -22.34 68.78
N ASP A 66 13.61 -21.40 68.09
CA ASP A 66 12.30 -20.85 68.38
C ASP A 66 11.35 -21.89 67.81
N SER A 67 11.36 -23.08 68.42
CA SER A 67 10.13 -23.58 69.02
C SER A 67 9.48 -22.39 69.68
N TRP A 68 8.67 -21.63 68.93
CA TRP A 68 8.00 -20.39 69.31
C TRP A 68 7.89 -20.33 70.82
N ASP A 69 8.81 -19.62 71.49
CA ASP A 69 8.75 -19.54 72.94
C ASP A 69 7.63 -18.55 73.28
N LEU A 70 6.40 -19.06 73.14
CA LEU A 70 5.14 -18.41 73.42
C LEU A 70 5.02 -18.02 74.91
N THR A 71 6.03 -18.34 75.74
CA THR A 71 6.06 -17.99 77.15
C THR A 71 6.49 -16.53 77.42
N GLY A 72 7.06 -15.84 76.42
CA GLY A 72 7.42 -14.41 76.50
C GLY A 72 6.36 -13.43 75.99
N LEU A 73 5.36 -13.90 75.24
CA LEU A 73 4.25 -13.08 74.76
C LEU A 73 3.23 -12.90 75.87
N THR A 74 2.82 -11.66 76.12
CA THR A 74 1.67 -11.44 76.99
C THR A 74 0.44 -12.12 76.36
N VAL A 75 -0.49 -12.63 77.18
CA VAL A 75 -1.74 -13.27 76.69
C VAL A 75 -2.47 -12.39 75.65
N VAL A 76 -2.32 -11.08 75.77
CA VAL A 76 -2.87 -10.07 74.86
C VAL A 76 -2.24 -10.11 73.46
N GLU A 77 -0.93 -10.34 73.33
CA GLU A 77 -0.23 -10.42 72.05
C GLU A 77 -0.51 -11.73 71.31
N VAL A 78 -0.69 -12.84 72.05
CA VAL A 78 -1.11 -14.13 71.46
C VAL A 78 -2.56 -14.04 70.94
N ASP A 79 -3.47 -13.45 71.72
CA ASP A 79 -4.86 -13.22 71.29
C ASP A 79 -4.94 -12.27 70.09
N ALA A 80 -4.09 -11.24 70.04
CA ALA A 80 -3.96 -10.30 68.92
C ALA A 80 -3.55 -11.02 67.63
N LEU A 81 -2.48 -11.81 67.69
CA LEU A 81 -1.92 -12.54 66.56
C LEU A 81 -2.89 -13.63 66.08
N GLN A 82 -3.61 -14.27 66.99
CA GLN A 82 -4.65 -15.24 66.66
C GLN A 82 -5.89 -14.57 66.04
N GLN A 83 -6.20 -13.32 66.40
CA GLN A 83 -7.26 -12.54 65.74
C GLN A 83 -6.85 -12.05 64.35
N ALA A 84 -5.58 -11.69 64.15
CA ALA A 84 -5.04 -11.26 62.87
C ALA A 84 -4.96 -12.43 61.85
N THR A 85 -4.60 -13.62 62.30
CA THR A 85 -4.44 -14.82 61.44
C THR A 85 -5.74 -15.62 61.23
N ARG A 86 -6.84 -15.25 61.90
CA ARG A 86 -8.15 -15.89 61.70
C ARG A 86 -8.63 -15.68 60.26
N SER A 87 -9.14 -16.76 59.67
CA SER A 87 -9.75 -16.74 58.34
C SER A 87 -10.72 -15.56 58.18
N LEU A 88 -10.57 -14.86 57.07
CA LEU A 88 -11.39 -13.71 56.68
C LEU A 88 -12.64 -14.12 55.88
N HIS A 89 -12.84 -15.42 55.66
CA HIS A 89 -13.96 -15.95 54.88
C HIS A 89 -15.32 -15.54 55.46
N GLY A 90 -16.15 -14.86 54.66
CA GLY A 90 -17.47 -14.37 55.06
C GLY A 90 -17.47 -13.17 56.01
N THR A 91 -16.33 -12.51 56.21
CA THR A 91 -16.21 -11.32 57.07
C THR A 91 -16.77 -10.08 56.35
N SER A 92 -17.51 -9.23 57.05
CA SER A 92 -17.98 -7.95 56.48
C SER A 92 -16.90 -6.87 56.54
N LEU A 93 -16.99 -5.84 55.68
CA LEU A 93 -16.05 -4.71 55.69
C LEU A 93 -15.94 -4.04 57.07
N ALA A 94 -17.06 -3.88 57.78
CA ALA A 94 -17.07 -3.28 59.11
C ALA A 94 -16.32 -4.14 60.15
N GLN A 95 -16.44 -5.46 60.07
CA GLN A 95 -15.70 -6.38 60.94
C GLN A 95 -14.20 -6.35 60.63
N LEU A 96 -13.83 -6.24 59.36
CA LEU A 96 -12.44 -6.11 58.94
C LEU A 96 -11.82 -4.79 59.44
N GLN A 97 -12.55 -3.68 59.34
CA GLN A 97 -12.12 -2.39 59.90
C GLN A 97 -11.92 -2.44 61.42
N GLN A 98 -12.80 -3.15 62.13
CA GLN A 98 -12.66 -3.35 63.57
C GLN A 98 -11.42 -4.20 63.90
N ARG A 99 -11.16 -5.27 63.15
CA ARG A 99 -9.94 -6.09 63.31
C ARG A 99 -8.68 -5.29 63.02
N HIS A 100 -8.72 -4.41 62.01
CA HIS A 100 -7.61 -3.52 61.71
C HIS A 100 -7.31 -2.56 62.87
N ALA A 101 -8.33 -1.92 63.45
CA ALA A 101 -8.14 -1.03 64.60
C ALA A 101 -7.47 -1.74 65.79
N LEU A 102 -7.90 -2.96 66.10
CA LEU A 102 -7.29 -3.78 67.15
C LEU A 102 -5.84 -4.18 66.81
N ALA A 103 -5.60 -4.60 65.56
CA ALA A 103 -4.27 -4.97 65.11
C ALA A 103 -3.28 -3.80 65.13
N VAL A 104 -3.74 -2.56 64.88
CA VAL A 104 -2.93 -1.34 64.99
C VAL A 104 -2.56 -1.06 66.45
N GLU A 105 -3.52 -1.15 67.38
CA GLU A 105 -3.26 -0.96 68.82
C GLU A 105 -2.25 -1.99 69.37
N GLN A 106 -2.25 -3.20 68.80
CA GLN A 106 -1.44 -4.33 69.25
C GLN A 106 -0.15 -4.53 68.44
N GLY A 107 0.17 -3.64 67.48
CA GLY A 107 1.37 -3.73 66.65
C GLY A 107 1.39 -4.87 65.62
N CYS A 108 0.27 -5.57 65.42
CA CYS A 108 0.13 -6.73 64.53
C CYS A 108 -0.50 -6.40 63.16
N ALA A 109 -0.53 -5.12 62.77
CA ALA A 109 -1.21 -4.67 61.54
C ALA A 109 -0.63 -5.27 60.25
N HIS A 110 0.67 -5.59 60.23
CA HIS A 110 1.37 -6.18 59.08
C HIS A 110 0.93 -7.63 58.80
N ILE A 111 0.69 -8.42 59.85
CA ILE A 111 0.17 -9.81 59.73
C ILE A 111 -1.25 -9.78 59.16
N LEU A 112 -2.08 -8.84 59.61
CA LEU A 112 -3.43 -8.69 59.08
C LEU A 112 -3.40 -8.28 57.60
N GLU A 113 -2.45 -7.43 57.19
CA GLU A 113 -2.28 -7.02 55.79
C GLU A 113 -1.95 -8.23 54.88
N GLU A 114 -1.01 -9.09 55.29
CA GLU A 114 -0.62 -10.30 54.54
C GLU A 114 -1.76 -11.30 54.44
N THR A 115 -2.47 -11.54 55.55
CA THR A 115 -3.64 -12.44 55.56
C THR A 115 -4.79 -11.90 54.69
N LEU A 116 -4.96 -10.57 54.64
CA LEU A 116 -5.91 -9.91 53.77
C LEU A 116 -5.51 -10.03 52.30
N LEU A 117 -4.23 -9.85 51.97
CA LEU A 117 -3.71 -10.02 50.62
C LEU A 117 -3.97 -11.44 50.10
N GLN A 118 -3.60 -12.45 50.90
CA GLN A 118 -3.84 -13.86 50.57
C GLN A 118 -5.34 -14.14 50.36
N HIS A 119 -6.19 -13.62 51.25
CA HIS A 119 -7.65 -13.79 51.13
C HIS A 119 -8.22 -13.16 49.86
N CYS A 120 -7.71 -11.99 49.46
CA CYS A 120 -8.15 -11.30 48.25
C CYS A 120 -7.78 -12.09 46.98
N ILE A 121 -6.59 -12.71 46.96
CA ILE A 121 -6.12 -13.55 45.86
C ILE A 121 -6.95 -14.83 45.73
N GLU A 122 -7.28 -15.47 46.86
CA GLU A 122 -8.07 -16.71 46.90
C GLU A 122 -9.55 -16.50 46.53
N HIS A 123 -10.11 -15.32 46.84
CA HIS A 123 -11.53 -15.01 46.65
C HIS A 123 -11.77 -13.65 45.96
N PRO A 124 -11.46 -13.51 44.66
CA PRO A 124 -11.50 -12.22 43.97
C PRO A 124 -12.89 -11.59 43.84
N GLU A 125 -13.95 -12.40 43.73
CA GLU A 125 -15.33 -11.88 43.55
C GLU A 125 -15.93 -11.34 44.84
N ALA A 126 -15.64 -11.95 45.99
CA ALA A 126 -16.18 -11.58 47.29
C ALA A 126 -15.35 -10.48 47.99
N SER A 127 -14.07 -10.37 47.66
CA SER A 127 -13.12 -9.45 48.31
C SER A 127 -13.08 -8.04 47.70
N ALA A 128 -13.83 -7.79 46.62
CA ALA A 128 -13.93 -6.48 45.96
C ALA A 128 -13.98 -5.26 46.91
N PRO A 129 -14.94 -5.16 47.85
CA PRO A 129 -15.01 -4.02 48.77
C PRO A 129 -13.87 -3.99 49.79
N MET A 130 -13.24 -5.13 50.08
CA MET A 130 -12.07 -5.21 50.95
C MET A 130 -10.83 -4.67 50.26
N VAL A 131 -10.65 -4.95 48.96
CA VAL A 131 -9.56 -4.40 48.16
C VAL A 131 -9.69 -2.88 48.05
N ASP A 132 -10.89 -2.35 47.78
CA ASP A 132 -11.10 -0.89 47.70
C ASP A 132 -10.72 -0.19 49.01
N TRP A 133 -11.04 -0.82 50.14
CA TRP A 133 -10.64 -0.33 51.46
C TRP A 133 -9.13 -0.48 51.72
N ALA A 134 -8.53 -1.59 51.30
CA ALA A 134 -7.10 -1.85 51.46
C ALA A 134 -6.24 -0.89 50.61
N VAL A 135 -6.69 -0.52 49.40
CA VAL A 135 -6.05 0.52 48.59
C VAL A 135 -6.01 1.86 49.32
N GLN A 136 -7.08 2.22 50.05
CA GLN A 136 -7.13 3.47 50.82
C GLN A 136 -6.28 3.40 52.10
N THR A 137 -6.33 2.28 52.81
CA THR A 137 -5.76 2.14 54.16
C THR A 137 -4.29 1.72 54.13
N TYR A 138 -3.95 0.76 53.28
CA TYR A 138 -2.61 0.20 53.13
C TYR A 138 -1.86 0.72 51.90
N HIS A 139 -2.47 1.64 51.14
CA HIS A 139 -1.85 2.25 49.97
C HIS A 139 -1.37 1.24 48.91
N TRP A 140 -2.07 0.10 48.79
CA TRP A 140 -1.78 -0.93 47.79
C TRP A 140 -1.71 -0.34 46.38
N PHE A 141 -0.77 -0.84 45.59
CA PHE A 141 -0.50 -0.42 44.20
C PHE A 141 0.00 1.03 44.05
N SER A 142 0.42 1.68 45.14
CA SER A 142 0.99 3.02 45.12
C SER A 142 2.46 3.02 45.56
N ALA A 143 3.12 4.17 45.40
CA ALA A 143 4.50 4.36 45.86
C ALA A 143 4.65 4.30 47.40
N TRP A 144 3.56 4.32 48.16
CA TRP A 144 3.53 4.27 49.63
C TRP A 144 3.23 2.87 50.18
N GLN A 145 3.21 1.86 49.32
CA GLN A 145 3.04 0.47 49.72
C GLN A 145 4.23 0.01 50.60
N ARG A 146 3.94 -0.88 51.56
CA ARG A 146 4.97 -1.53 52.38
C ARG A 146 5.90 -2.37 51.51
N LEU A 147 7.21 -2.15 51.63
CA LEU A 147 8.26 -2.83 50.83
C LEU A 147 8.45 -4.31 51.20
N GLU A 148 8.04 -4.71 52.41
CA GLU A 148 8.18 -6.07 52.93
C GLU A 148 7.09 -7.03 52.43
N LEU A 149 6.08 -6.53 51.73
CA LEU A 149 5.03 -7.36 51.14
C LEU A 149 5.60 -8.22 50.00
N ASP A 150 5.06 -9.43 49.88
CA ASP A 150 5.39 -10.32 48.77
C ASP A 150 5.00 -9.69 47.43
N GLU A 151 6.00 -9.48 46.57
CA GLU A 151 5.86 -8.80 45.28
C GLU A 151 4.97 -9.62 44.33
N GLU A 152 5.15 -10.95 44.29
CA GLU A 152 4.35 -11.84 43.43
C GLU A 152 2.87 -11.78 43.78
N SER A 153 2.53 -11.82 45.07
CA SER A 153 1.14 -11.75 45.55
C SER A 153 0.46 -10.42 45.21
N ILE A 154 1.15 -9.29 45.39
CA ILE A 154 0.61 -7.97 45.02
C ILE A 154 0.43 -7.85 43.50
N GLU A 155 1.39 -8.32 42.70
CA GLU A 155 1.28 -8.31 41.24
C GLU A 155 0.12 -9.16 40.74
N LEU A 156 -0.06 -10.36 41.31
CA LEU A 156 -1.21 -11.22 41.01
C LEU A 156 -2.54 -10.54 41.33
N LEU A 157 -2.64 -9.89 42.50
CA LEU A 157 -3.85 -9.16 42.87
C LEU A 157 -4.10 -7.96 41.94
N LEU A 158 -3.05 -7.23 41.55
CA LEU A 158 -3.16 -6.12 40.61
C LEU A 158 -3.69 -6.60 39.25
N ASP A 159 -3.15 -7.70 38.72
CA ASP A 159 -3.60 -8.27 37.45
C ASP A 159 -5.05 -8.76 37.52
N GLN A 160 -5.49 -9.33 38.64
CA GLN A 160 -6.91 -9.65 38.87
C GLN A 160 -7.80 -8.40 38.85
N GLN A 161 -7.37 -7.29 39.46
CA GLN A 161 -8.13 -6.02 39.44
C GLN A 161 -8.18 -5.41 38.04
N ARG A 162 -7.07 -5.46 37.30
CA ARG A 162 -7.00 -5.04 35.89
C ARG A 162 -7.97 -5.86 35.05
N ASP A 163 -7.98 -7.18 35.19
CA ASP A 163 -8.90 -8.08 34.51
C ASP A 163 -10.36 -7.75 34.80
N ARG A 164 -10.69 -7.57 36.09
CA ARG A 164 -12.04 -7.23 36.53
C ARG A 164 -12.55 -5.93 35.92
N MET A 165 -11.69 -4.91 35.84
CA MET A 165 -12.03 -3.62 35.25
C MET A 165 -12.14 -3.69 33.72
N THR A 166 -11.27 -4.46 33.07
CA THR A 166 -11.14 -4.49 31.60
C THR A 166 -12.13 -5.42 30.90
N ARG A 167 -12.58 -6.50 31.55
CA ARG A 167 -13.59 -7.45 31.03
C ARG A 167 -14.87 -6.77 30.52
N PRO A 168 -15.59 -5.92 31.30
CA PRO A 168 -16.82 -5.30 30.82
C PRO A 168 -16.60 -4.34 29.63
N LEU A 169 -15.43 -3.70 29.52
CA LEU A 169 -15.07 -2.89 28.36
C LEU A 169 -14.90 -3.74 27.09
N ARG A 170 -14.23 -4.89 27.21
CA ARG A 170 -14.04 -5.83 26.11
C ARG A 170 -15.37 -6.42 25.65
N ASP A 171 -16.15 -6.96 26.59
CA ASP A 171 -17.45 -7.57 26.33
C ASP A 171 -18.41 -6.61 25.61
N ALA A 172 -18.39 -5.33 25.98
CA ALA A 172 -19.25 -4.33 25.35
C ALA A 172 -18.89 -4.09 23.88
N LEU A 173 -17.59 -4.05 23.55
CA LEU A 173 -17.13 -3.89 22.16
C LEU A 173 -17.39 -5.15 21.33
N GLU A 174 -17.23 -6.34 21.90
CA GLU A 174 -17.55 -7.61 21.24
C GLU A 174 -19.05 -7.76 20.93
N ARG A 175 -19.92 -7.19 21.77
CA ARG A 175 -21.38 -7.12 21.54
C ARG A 175 -21.82 -5.94 20.67
N GLU A 176 -20.87 -5.14 20.18
CA GLU A 176 -21.12 -3.90 19.40
C GLU A 176 -21.99 -2.86 20.15
N ASP A 177 -22.03 -2.91 21.49
CA ASP A 177 -22.85 -2.02 22.33
C ASP A 177 -22.01 -0.85 22.86
N GLY A 178 -22.11 0.28 22.15
CA GLY A 178 -21.38 1.49 22.53
C GLY A 178 -21.85 2.14 23.83
N GLU A 179 -23.13 1.99 24.21
CA GLU A 179 -23.64 2.57 25.46
C GLU A 179 -23.20 1.76 26.68
N ALA A 180 -23.17 0.43 26.56
CA ALA A 180 -22.58 -0.43 27.59
C ALA A 180 -21.10 -0.12 27.81
N PHE A 181 -20.34 0.13 26.73
CA PHE A 181 -18.93 0.51 26.82
C PHE A 181 -18.76 1.82 27.59
N LEU A 182 -19.51 2.87 27.24
CA LEU A 182 -19.42 4.16 27.90
C LEU A 182 -19.81 4.09 29.39
N ARG A 183 -20.79 3.26 29.74
CA ARG A 183 -21.15 3.00 31.16
C ARG A 183 -20.03 2.29 31.92
N ALA A 184 -19.45 1.24 31.36
CA ALA A 184 -18.31 0.54 31.95
C ALA A 184 -17.08 1.45 32.08
N TYR A 185 -16.83 2.29 31.07
CA TYR A 185 -15.75 3.27 31.09
C TYR A 185 -15.96 4.34 32.18
N ALA A 186 -17.18 4.85 32.35
CA ALA A 186 -17.50 5.79 33.42
C ALA A 186 -17.30 5.17 34.82
N GLN A 187 -17.56 3.86 34.97
CA GLN A 187 -17.31 3.14 36.22
C GLN A 187 -15.82 3.01 36.55
N CYS A 188 -14.93 3.09 35.55
CA CYS A 188 -13.48 2.97 35.78
C CYS A 188 -12.93 4.12 36.65
N ALA A 189 -13.61 5.27 36.68
CA ALA A 189 -13.26 6.39 37.55
C ALA A 189 -13.47 6.11 39.05
N GLN A 190 -14.16 5.02 39.41
CA GLN A 190 -14.38 4.62 40.81
C GLN A 190 -13.16 3.91 41.42
N TYR A 191 -12.24 3.40 40.59
CA TYR A 191 -11.05 2.69 41.06
C TYR A 191 -9.94 3.67 41.47
N LEU A 192 -9.75 3.83 42.78
CA LEU A 192 -8.79 4.79 43.36
C LEU A 192 -7.33 4.47 43.03
N TRP A 193 -6.99 3.19 42.86
CA TRP A 193 -5.62 2.79 42.51
C TRP A 193 -5.22 3.28 41.11
N LEU A 194 -6.19 3.61 40.24
CA LEU A 194 -5.94 4.13 38.90
C LEU A 194 -5.36 5.56 38.92
N ASP A 195 -5.45 6.30 40.03
CA ASP A 195 -4.95 7.68 40.11
C ASP A 195 -3.42 7.76 39.98
N ALA A 196 -2.70 6.69 40.33
CA ALA A 196 -1.25 6.64 40.21
C ALA A 196 -0.81 6.68 38.73
N GLU A 197 0.22 7.48 38.43
CA GLU A 197 0.67 7.72 37.05
C GLU A 197 1.01 6.44 36.26
N VAL A 198 1.64 5.48 36.92
CA VAL A 198 2.01 4.19 36.31
C VAL A 198 0.77 3.43 35.83
N HIS A 199 -0.29 3.41 36.64
CA HIS A 199 -1.54 2.74 36.30
C HIS A 199 -2.34 3.50 35.25
N ARG A 200 -2.30 4.84 35.26
CA ARG A 200 -2.86 5.65 34.18
C ARG A 200 -2.17 5.38 32.84
N GLN A 201 -0.84 5.25 32.83
CA GLN A 201 -0.10 4.93 31.60
C GLN A 201 -0.47 3.54 31.07
N TRP A 202 -0.53 2.55 31.96
CA TRP A 202 -1.00 1.20 31.61
C TRP A 202 -2.42 1.22 31.03
N PHE A 203 -3.35 1.96 31.66
CA PHE A 203 -4.74 2.03 31.21
C PHE A 203 -4.88 2.72 29.86
N ASN A 204 -4.12 3.79 29.62
CA ASN A 204 -4.05 4.45 28.32
C ASN A 204 -3.54 3.52 27.22
N LEU A 205 -2.50 2.75 27.50
CA LEU A 205 -1.99 1.73 26.58
C LEU A 205 -3.05 0.66 26.31
N TYR A 206 -3.71 0.15 27.36
CA TYR A 206 -4.76 -0.86 27.25
C TYR A 206 -5.93 -0.36 26.38
N LEU A 207 -6.49 0.81 26.66
CA LEU A 207 -7.58 1.40 25.90
C LEU A 207 -7.19 1.62 24.43
N SER A 208 -5.98 2.11 24.18
CA SER A 208 -5.51 2.35 22.82
C SER A 208 -5.44 1.06 22.00
N ARG A 209 -4.94 -0.03 22.60
CA ARG A 209 -4.88 -1.35 21.96
C ARG A 209 -6.27 -1.95 21.79
N LEU A 210 -7.11 -1.87 22.81
CA LEU A 210 -8.49 -2.38 22.76
C LEU A 210 -9.28 -1.76 21.59
N LEU A 211 -9.17 -0.44 21.38
CA LEU A 211 -9.82 0.26 20.28
C LEU A 211 -9.19 -0.02 18.90
N LEU A 212 -7.90 -0.36 18.86
CA LEU A 212 -7.20 -0.74 17.63
C LEU A 212 -7.47 -2.19 17.22
N ASP A 213 -7.64 -3.08 18.18
CA ASP A 213 -7.87 -4.51 17.96
C ASP A 213 -9.34 -4.84 17.73
N SER A 214 -10.27 -4.01 18.21
CA SER A 214 -11.71 -4.22 18.01
C SER A 214 -12.06 -4.21 16.52
N GLU A 215 -13.04 -5.01 16.08
CA GLU A 215 -13.58 -4.90 14.72
C GLU A 215 -14.58 -3.75 14.63
N TYR A 216 -15.41 -3.58 15.67
CA TYR A 216 -16.36 -2.49 15.81
C TYR A 216 -15.64 -1.16 16.08
N TRP A 217 -16.11 -0.08 15.45
CA TRP A 217 -15.62 1.28 15.65
C TRP A 217 -16.78 2.26 15.78
N SER A 218 -16.74 3.11 16.81
CA SER A 218 -17.69 4.19 17.01
C SER A 218 -16.94 5.50 17.26
N SER A 219 -17.28 6.54 16.50
CA SER A 219 -16.71 7.89 16.67
C SER A 219 -17.05 8.46 18.05
N ALA A 220 -18.26 8.21 18.55
CA ALA A 220 -18.70 8.67 19.86
C ALA A 220 -17.88 8.06 21.00
N ILE A 221 -17.56 6.76 20.93
CA ILE A 221 -16.70 6.10 21.92
C ILE A 221 -15.31 6.74 21.91
N PHE A 222 -14.72 6.86 20.72
CA PHE A 222 -13.38 7.42 20.57
C PHE A 222 -13.29 8.85 21.11
N GLU A 223 -14.26 9.71 20.78
CA GLU A 223 -14.31 11.10 21.25
C GLU A 223 -14.45 11.18 22.78
N GLN A 224 -15.31 10.36 23.39
CA GLN A 224 -15.48 10.32 24.85
C GLN A 224 -14.24 9.81 25.57
N VAL A 225 -13.57 8.78 25.04
CA VAL A 225 -12.31 8.28 25.59
C VAL A 225 -11.22 9.35 25.46
N CYS A 226 -11.14 10.06 24.34
CA CYS A 226 -10.18 11.14 24.16
C CYS A 226 -10.38 12.26 25.19
N VAL A 227 -11.64 12.67 25.42
CA VAL A 227 -11.95 13.69 26.44
C VAL A 227 -11.60 13.19 27.84
N GLY A 228 -11.99 11.97 28.20
CA GLY A 228 -11.79 11.44 29.55
C GLY A 228 -10.32 11.13 29.89
N GLN A 229 -9.52 10.70 28.91
CA GLN A 229 -8.10 10.44 29.09
C GLN A 229 -7.18 11.62 28.72
N GLY A 230 -7.74 12.74 28.26
CA GLY A 230 -6.94 13.88 27.79
C GLY A 230 -6.10 13.57 26.55
N TRP A 231 -6.56 12.68 25.67
CA TRP A 231 -5.85 12.39 24.43
C TRP A 231 -6.05 13.50 23.42
N HIS A 232 -4.95 14.00 22.86
CA HIS A 232 -4.98 15.09 21.91
C HIS A 232 -3.76 15.07 20.97
N SER A 233 -3.82 15.83 19.88
CA SER A 233 -2.71 15.96 18.92
C SER A 233 -1.52 16.79 19.42
N GLY A 234 -1.62 17.43 20.59
CA GLY A 234 -0.55 18.22 21.22
C GLY A 234 0.60 17.38 21.83
N PRO A 235 1.72 18.03 22.20
CA PRO A 235 2.92 17.35 22.71
C PRO A 235 2.72 16.65 24.06
N ALA A 236 1.74 17.07 24.86
CA ALA A 236 1.40 16.50 26.17
C ALA A 236 0.40 15.32 26.08
N ASN A 237 0.39 14.58 24.97
CA ASN A 237 -0.56 13.47 24.81
C ASN A 237 -0.19 12.32 25.74
N LEU A 238 -1.17 11.86 26.54
CA LEU A 238 -1.03 10.71 27.43
C LEU A 238 -1.08 9.37 26.67
N CYS A 239 -1.54 9.37 25.42
CA CYS A 239 -1.51 8.20 24.55
C CYS A 239 -0.10 8.00 23.94
N PRO A 240 0.41 6.75 23.87
CA PRO A 240 1.64 6.44 23.14
C PRO A 240 1.62 6.95 21.69
N LYS A 241 2.73 7.55 21.25
CA LYS A 241 2.81 8.25 19.95
C LYS A 241 2.47 7.37 18.74
N ASP A 242 2.87 6.10 18.76
CA ASP A 242 2.64 5.20 17.64
C ASP A 242 1.18 4.71 17.58
N GLU A 243 0.58 4.39 18.73
CA GLU A 243 -0.83 4.00 18.81
C GLU A 243 -1.75 5.18 18.49
N TRP A 244 -1.39 6.39 18.92
CA TRP A 244 -2.14 7.61 18.56
C TRP A 244 -2.22 7.83 17.05
N LYS A 245 -1.11 7.65 16.31
CA LYS A 245 -1.11 7.74 14.83
C LYS A 245 -2.03 6.71 14.18
N ARG A 246 -2.06 5.49 14.72
CA ARG A 246 -2.93 4.42 14.21
C ARG A 246 -4.40 4.69 14.50
N LEU A 247 -4.71 5.16 15.72
CA LEU A 247 -6.06 5.51 16.14
C LEU A 247 -6.62 6.66 15.32
N THR A 248 -5.83 7.72 15.12
CA THR A 248 -6.21 8.86 14.27
C THR A 248 -6.43 8.41 12.82
N ALA A 249 -5.52 7.62 12.24
CA ALA A 249 -5.72 7.06 10.90
C ALA A 249 -7.00 6.19 10.80
N ARG A 250 -7.31 5.41 11.83
CA ARG A 250 -8.53 4.59 11.90
C ARG A 250 -9.80 5.43 12.05
N TYR A 251 -9.75 6.50 12.85
CA TYR A 251 -10.85 7.47 13.00
C TYR A 251 -11.14 8.23 11.70
N GLU A 252 -10.09 8.72 11.05
CA GLU A 252 -10.19 9.52 9.83
C GLU A 252 -10.56 8.68 8.60
N ALA A 253 -10.23 7.38 8.58
CA ALA A 253 -10.48 6.49 7.46
C ALA A 253 -11.93 6.51 6.91
N PRO A 254 -12.97 6.24 7.72
CA PRO A 254 -14.35 6.26 7.23
C PRO A 254 -14.79 7.66 6.79
N LEU A 255 -14.37 8.71 7.51
CA LEU A 255 -14.70 10.11 7.20
C LEU A 255 -14.10 10.53 5.85
N PHE A 256 -12.82 10.22 5.63
CA PHE A 256 -12.11 10.46 4.38
C PHE A 256 -12.81 9.76 3.21
N ILE A 257 -13.14 8.48 3.35
CA ILE A 257 -13.82 7.72 2.29
C ILE A 257 -15.22 8.28 2.01
N ALA A 258 -15.99 8.65 3.05
CA ALA A 258 -17.30 9.26 2.89
C ALA A 258 -17.22 10.60 2.14
N GLN A 259 -16.27 11.46 2.52
CA GLN A 259 -16.02 12.73 1.84
C GLN A 259 -15.65 12.52 0.37
N GLN A 260 -14.75 11.58 0.08
CA GLN A 260 -14.34 11.30 -1.31
C GLN A 260 -15.48 10.69 -2.15
N ARG A 261 -16.39 9.92 -1.53
CA ARG A 261 -17.61 9.45 -2.21
C ARG A 261 -18.58 10.58 -2.50
N GLN A 262 -18.77 11.51 -1.56
CA GLN A 262 -19.59 12.69 -1.79
C GLN A 262 -19.04 13.54 -2.96
N LEU A 263 -17.73 13.79 -2.97
CA LEU A 263 -17.06 14.49 -4.08
C LEU A 263 -17.20 13.75 -5.43
N ALA A 264 -17.35 12.42 -5.41
CA ALA A 264 -17.59 11.63 -6.62
C ALA A 264 -19.01 11.82 -7.17
N GLU A 265 -20.00 12.09 -6.31
CA GLU A 265 -21.40 12.30 -6.68
C GLU A 265 -21.67 13.74 -7.16
N GLU A 266 -20.95 14.72 -6.63
CA GLU A 266 -21.05 16.13 -7.02
C GLU A 266 -20.61 16.39 -8.49
N PRO A 267 -21.14 17.43 -9.15
CA PRO A 267 -20.77 17.77 -10.52
C PRO A 267 -19.26 18.05 -10.62
N PRO A 268 -18.57 17.57 -11.66
CA PRO A 268 -17.12 17.49 -11.66
C PRO A 268 -16.50 18.83 -12.10
N ALA A 269 -16.66 19.83 -11.25
CA ALA A 269 -16.21 21.20 -11.46
C ALA A 269 -14.70 21.38 -11.20
N THR A 270 -14.15 20.67 -10.21
CA THR A 270 -12.72 20.74 -9.87
C THR A 270 -11.96 19.47 -10.27
N ALA A 271 -10.63 19.53 -10.21
CA ALA A 271 -9.77 18.37 -10.44
C ALA A 271 -10.02 17.25 -9.41
N GLU A 272 -10.34 17.62 -8.16
CA GLU A 272 -10.59 16.67 -7.05
C GLU A 272 -11.86 15.87 -7.29
N HIS A 273 -12.98 16.55 -7.63
CA HIS A 273 -14.23 15.87 -7.99
C HIS A 273 -14.05 14.90 -9.15
N ARG A 274 -13.25 15.28 -10.16
CA ARG A 274 -12.94 14.42 -11.31
C ARG A 274 -12.13 13.18 -10.93
N ALA A 275 -11.12 13.34 -10.08
CA ALA A 275 -10.31 12.24 -9.58
C ALA A 275 -11.13 11.29 -8.68
N ALA A 276 -11.93 11.86 -7.77
CA ALA A 276 -12.85 11.12 -6.90
C ALA A 276 -13.88 10.34 -7.72
N ARG A 277 -14.50 10.97 -8.73
CA ARG A 277 -15.46 10.32 -9.63
C ARG A 277 -14.83 9.19 -10.46
N LEU A 278 -13.58 9.35 -10.91
CA LEU A 278 -12.86 8.29 -11.64
C LEU A 278 -12.63 7.04 -10.77
N LEU A 279 -12.19 7.26 -9.52
CA LEU A 279 -11.77 6.20 -8.61
C LEU A 279 -12.97 5.57 -7.88
N LEU A 280 -13.80 6.38 -7.24
CA LEU A 280 -14.86 5.95 -6.31
C LEU A 280 -16.27 6.11 -6.90
N GLY A 281 -16.45 6.71 -8.07
CA GLY A 281 -17.77 6.91 -8.67
C GLY A 281 -18.49 5.60 -9.05
N SER A 282 -19.81 5.55 -8.90
CA SER A 282 -20.65 4.37 -9.12
C SER A 282 -20.89 4.00 -10.60
N GLY A 283 -20.37 4.78 -11.55
CA GLY A 283 -20.59 4.57 -12.99
C GLY A 283 -19.88 3.33 -13.55
N PRO A 284 -20.42 2.72 -14.64
CA PRO A 284 -19.79 1.61 -15.34
C PRO A 284 -18.38 1.99 -15.83
N PHE A 285 -17.54 0.96 -16.01
CA PHE A 285 -16.15 1.13 -16.44
C PHE A 285 -15.99 1.93 -17.75
N SER A 286 -16.96 1.85 -18.66
CA SER A 286 -17.02 2.63 -19.88
C SER A 286 -17.11 4.14 -19.63
N GLN A 287 -17.91 4.57 -18.66
CA GLN A 287 -18.05 5.97 -18.26
C GLN A 287 -16.77 6.48 -17.59
N ARG A 288 -16.18 5.70 -16.68
CA ARG A 288 -14.88 6.03 -16.07
C ARG A 288 -13.79 6.22 -17.13
N ARG A 289 -13.81 5.39 -18.17
CA ARG A 289 -12.86 5.51 -19.28
C ARG A 289 -13.13 6.72 -20.18
N ALA A 290 -14.39 7.07 -20.41
CA ALA A 290 -14.74 8.30 -21.12
C ALA A 290 -14.23 9.53 -20.34
N LEU A 291 -14.42 9.53 -19.02
CA LEU A 291 -13.89 10.56 -18.12
C LEU A 291 -12.36 10.63 -18.20
N ALA A 292 -11.66 9.49 -18.08
CA ALA A 292 -10.20 9.40 -18.13
C ALA A 292 -9.59 10.09 -19.36
N ARG A 293 -10.21 9.94 -20.53
CA ARG A 293 -9.71 10.59 -21.76
C ARG A 293 -9.68 12.11 -21.64
N ARG A 294 -10.62 12.70 -20.90
CA ARG A 294 -10.82 14.16 -20.77
C ARG A 294 -9.95 14.79 -19.67
N LEU A 295 -9.24 13.99 -18.87
CA LEU A 295 -8.39 14.46 -17.76
C LEU A 295 -7.08 15.10 -18.27
N ARG A 296 -6.70 16.22 -17.66
CA ARG A 296 -5.41 16.92 -17.86
C ARG A 296 -4.40 16.54 -16.77
N GLU A 297 -3.15 16.99 -16.89
CA GLU A 297 -2.06 16.64 -15.95
C GLU A 297 -2.42 16.92 -14.48
N LYS A 298 -3.01 18.08 -14.19
CA LYS A 298 -3.48 18.43 -12.83
C LYS A 298 -4.51 17.45 -12.26
N ASP A 299 -5.36 16.90 -13.12
CA ASP A 299 -6.35 15.90 -12.69
C ASP A 299 -5.66 14.56 -12.39
N TRP A 300 -4.64 14.21 -13.17
CA TRP A 300 -3.83 13.02 -12.94
C TRP A 300 -2.93 13.13 -11.71
N GLU A 301 -2.45 14.33 -11.36
CA GLU A 301 -1.80 14.59 -10.08
C GLU A 301 -2.73 14.25 -8.90
N HIS A 302 -3.99 14.69 -8.95
CA HIS A 302 -4.98 14.35 -7.93
C HIS A 302 -5.37 12.86 -7.96
N CYS A 303 -5.46 12.24 -9.13
CA CYS A 303 -5.66 10.79 -9.23
C CYS A 303 -4.49 10.03 -8.58
N ARG A 304 -3.25 10.44 -8.81
CA ARG A 304 -2.05 9.86 -8.17
C ARG A 304 -2.13 10.00 -6.66
N HIS A 305 -2.35 11.22 -6.18
CA HIS A 305 -2.41 11.52 -4.74
C HIS A 305 -3.52 10.70 -4.04
N LEU A 306 -4.72 10.69 -4.61
CA LEU A 306 -5.85 9.93 -4.06
C LEU A 306 -5.58 8.42 -4.12
N SER A 307 -5.03 7.91 -5.24
CA SER A 307 -4.70 6.49 -5.36
C SER A 307 -3.60 6.04 -4.39
N SER A 308 -2.58 6.87 -4.13
CA SER A 308 -1.54 6.57 -3.13
C SER A 308 -2.10 6.59 -1.71
N ALA A 309 -2.98 7.54 -1.38
CA ALA A 309 -3.65 7.60 -0.08
C ALA A 309 -4.53 6.36 0.15
N LEU A 310 -5.30 5.95 -0.86
CA LEU A 310 -6.11 4.73 -0.82
C LEU A 310 -5.24 3.47 -0.67
N TYR A 311 -4.14 3.37 -1.42
CA TYR A 311 -3.25 2.21 -1.37
C TYR A 311 -2.55 2.07 -0.01
N ALA A 312 -2.07 3.17 0.56
CA ALA A 312 -1.36 3.15 1.84
C ALA A 312 -2.29 2.87 3.04
N ASN A 313 -3.48 3.48 3.05
CA ASN A 313 -4.31 3.54 4.26
C ASN A 313 -5.60 2.71 4.17
N HIS A 314 -6.05 2.32 2.97
CA HIS A 314 -7.38 1.73 2.76
C HIS A 314 -7.38 0.48 1.85
N PRO A 315 -6.70 -0.62 2.24
CA PRO A 315 -6.60 -1.83 1.40
C PRO A 315 -7.96 -2.49 1.13
N LYS A 316 -8.89 -2.45 2.10
CA LYS A 316 -10.26 -2.99 1.92
C LYS A 316 -11.03 -2.26 0.81
N VAL A 317 -10.86 -0.95 0.68
CA VAL A 317 -11.49 -0.16 -0.38
C VAL A 317 -10.83 -0.48 -1.73
N CYS A 318 -9.51 -0.63 -1.76
CA CYS A 318 -8.79 -1.01 -2.98
C CYS A 318 -9.24 -2.36 -3.54
N ALA A 319 -9.56 -3.34 -2.67
CA ALA A 319 -10.06 -4.64 -3.10
C ALA A 319 -11.41 -4.54 -3.85
N ALA A 320 -12.26 -3.55 -3.49
CA ALA A 320 -13.55 -3.31 -4.14
C ALA A 320 -13.44 -2.51 -5.46
N LEU A 321 -12.27 -1.93 -5.76
CA LEU A 321 -12.05 -1.18 -6.99
C LEU A 321 -11.90 -2.11 -8.20
N PRO A 322 -12.20 -1.64 -9.43
CA PRO A 322 -12.00 -2.43 -10.64
C PRO A 322 -10.53 -2.87 -10.76
N GLY A 323 -10.31 -4.18 -10.83
CA GLY A 323 -8.97 -4.77 -10.88
C GLY A 323 -8.24 -4.84 -9.54
N GLY A 324 -8.93 -4.63 -8.41
CA GLY A 324 -8.42 -4.82 -7.05
C GLY A 324 -7.26 -3.90 -6.64
N THR A 325 -7.04 -2.81 -7.39
CA THR A 325 -5.93 -1.88 -7.17
C THR A 325 -6.38 -0.44 -7.33
N ALA A 326 -5.78 0.48 -6.58
CA ALA A 326 -6.03 1.92 -6.71
C ALA A 326 -5.48 2.53 -8.02
N PHE A 327 -4.59 1.80 -8.71
CA PHE A 327 -3.83 2.27 -9.88
C PHE A 327 -4.29 1.68 -11.22
N PHE A 328 -5.51 1.12 -11.30
CA PHE A 328 -6.04 0.51 -12.53
C PHE A 328 -6.03 1.45 -13.76
N TRP A 329 -6.02 2.76 -13.54
CA TRP A 329 -6.07 3.80 -14.58
C TRP A 329 -4.68 4.17 -15.14
N ARG A 330 -3.57 3.65 -14.60
CA ARG A 330 -2.19 4.00 -15.03
C ARG A 330 -1.96 3.79 -16.54
N ASP A 331 -2.57 2.75 -17.08
CA ASP A 331 -2.56 2.45 -18.52
C ASP A 331 -3.23 3.52 -19.39
N TRP A 332 -4.13 4.32 -18.82
CA TRP A 332 -4.88 5.35 -19.53
C TRP A 332 -4.13 6.67 -19.57
N GLU A 333 -3.36 6.97 -18.52
CA GLU A 333 -2.47 8.12 -18.47
C GLU A 333 -1.43 8.05 -19.61
N LEU A 334 -0.82 6.87 -19.80
CA LEU A 334 0.25 6.62 -20.77
C LEU A 334 -0.22 6.47 -22.22
N LYS A 335 -1.48 6.08 -22.48
CA LYS A 335 -1.99 5.81 -23.85
C LYS A 335 -2.50 7.05 -24.59
N ARG A 336 -2.23 8.26 -24.10
CA ARG A 336 -2.65 9.55 -24.67
C ARG A 336 -1.80 10.01 -25.87
N GLY A 337 -1.15 9.08 -26.58
CA GLY A 337 -0.39 9.43 -27.77
C GLY A 337 -1.32 9.84 -28.91
N GLU A 338 -1.13 11.08 -29.39
CA GLU A 338 -1.74 11.67 -30.59
C GLU A 338 -1.23 11.01 -31.89
N TRP A 339 -0.31 10.06 -31.79
CA TRP A 339 0.30 9.35 -32.92
C TRP A 339 -0.66 8.85 -34.03
N PRO A 340 -1.93 8.42 -33.76
CA PRO A 340 -2.82 7.98 -34.83
C PRO A 340 -3.17 9.08 -35.83
N THR A 341 -3.27 10.35 -35.39
CA THR A 341 -3.56 11.47 -36.29
C THR A 341 -2.39 11.68 -37.23
N TYR A 342 -1.16 11.67 -36.72
CA TYR A 342 0.06 11.81 -37.52
C TYR A 342 0.26 10.63 -38.49
N VAL A 343 0.00 9.40 -38.07
CA VAL A 343 0.02 8.23 -38.97
C VAL A 343 -1.04 8.34 -40.05
N GLY A 344 -2.24 8.81 -39.70
CA GLY A 344 -3.30 9.11 -40.66
C GLY A 344 -2.86 10.16 -41.68
N VAL A 345 -2.24 11.27 -41.24
CA VAL A 345 -1.72 12.32 -42.12
C VAL A 345 -0.66 11.78 -43.09
N VAL A 346 0.31 11.02 -42.58
CA VAL A 346 1.37 10.43 -43.43
C VAL A 346 0.79 9.49 -44.48
N LEU A 347 -0.13 8.59 -44.09
CA LEU A 347 -0.77 7.65 -45.02
C LEU A 347 -1.64 8.37 -46.06
N ALA A 348 -2.41 9.38 -45.63
CA ALA A 348 -3.25 10.17 -46.52
C ALA A 348 -2.43 11.00 -47.51
N CYS A 349 -1.31 11.60 -47.07
CA CYS A 349 -0.40 12.33 -47.95
C CYS A 349 0.31 11.39 -48.92
N LEU A 350 0.72 10.19 -48.48
CA LEU A 350 1.38 9.21 -49.34
C LEU A 350 0.42 8.69 -50.42
N ILE A 351 -0.74 8.16 -50.02
CA ILE A 351 -1.70 7.55 -50.95
C ILE A 351 -2.36 8.64 -51.81
N GLY A 352 -2.67 9.80 -51.22
CA GLY A 352 -3.23 10.95 -51.92
C GLY A 352 -2.28 11.53 -52.97
N ALA A 353 -1.00 11.75 -52.63
CA ALA A 353 -0.05 12.31 -53.58
C ALA A 353 0.17 11.39 -54.78
N PHE A 354 0.30 10.09 -54.55
CA PHE A 354 0.51 9.13 -55.63
C PHE A 354 -0.77 8.92 -56.46
N SER A 355 -1.94 8.77 -55.85
CA SER A 355 -3.18 8.56 -56.62
C SER A 355 -3.64 9.78 -57.42
N HIS A 356 -3.48 10.99 -56.87
CA HIS A 356 -3.98 12.20 -57.50
C HIS A 356 -3.04 12.74 -58.59
N PHE A 357 -1.72 12.74 -58.35
CA PHE A 357 -0.75 13.43 -59.22
C PHE A 357 -0.05 12.54 -60.25
N ILE A 358 -0.12 11.20 -60.13
CA ILE A 358 0.36 10.27 -61.19
C ILE A 358 -0.37 10.48 -62.53
N PRO A 359 -1.72 10.57 -62.60
CA PRO A 359 -2.41 10.78 -63.88
C PRO A 359 -2.12 12.15 -64.52
N LEU A 360 -1.56 13.10 -63.76
CA LEU A 360 -1.10 14.41 -64.26
C LEU A 360 0.31 14.38 -64.88
N GLY A 361 0.97 13.22 -64.92
CA GLY A 361 2.28 13.04 -65.58
C GLY A 361 3.46 13.65 -64.82
N LEU A 362 3.33 13.87 -63.51
CA LEU A 362 4.40 14.44 -62.68
C LEU A 362 5.55 13.44 -62.45
N ARG A 363 6.79 13.96 -62.52
CA ARG A 363 8.00 13.15 -62.24
C ARG A 363 7.99 12.67 -60.78
N VAL A 364 8.57 11.49 -60.54
CA VAL A 364 8.70 10.87 -59.20
C VAL A 364 9.33 11.81 -58.18
N THR A 365 10.33 12.60 -58.57
CA THR A 365 10.98 13.60 -57.71
C THR A 365 10.01 14.71 -57.27
N GLY A 366 9.09 15.11 -58.15
CA GLY A 366 8.04 16.09 -57.84
C GLY A 366 7.00 15.53 -56.87
N LEU A 367 6.59 14.28 -57.06
CA LEU A 367 5.68 13.57 -56.14
C LEU A 367 6.27 13.48 -54.72
N PHE A 368 7.55 13.16 -54.61
CA PHE A 368 8.22 13.08 -53.31
C PHE A 368 8.29 14.44 -52.60
N ASN A 369 8.55 15.51 -53.35
CA ASN A 369 8.56 16.86 -52.79
C ASN A 369 7.17 17.28 -52.29
N ILE A 370 6.11 17.04 -53.10
CA ILE A 370 4.73 17.32 -52.71
C ILE A 370 4.36 16.53 -51.45
N PHE A 371 4.73 15.25 -51.38
CA PHE A 371 4.51 14.41 -50.21
C PHE A 371 5.21 14.96 -48.95
N MET A 372 6.50 15.27 -49.03
CA MET A 372 7.27 15.80 -47.90
C MET A 372 6.71 17.14 -47.39
N VAL A 373 6.42 18.07 -48.29
CA VAL A 373 5.84 19.38 -47.93
C VAL A 373 4.45 19.20 -47.31
N SER A 374 3.61 18.33 -47.90
CA SER A 374 2.25 18.11 -47.41
C SER A 374 2.23 17.47 -46.02
N ILE A 375 3.13 16.53 -45.71
CA ILE A 375 3.22 15.97 -44.36
C ILE A 375 3.51 17.06 -43.33
N VAL A 376 4.45 17.96 -43.63
CA VAL A 376 4.82 19.04 -42.70
C VAL A 376 3.65 20.01 -42.53
N VAL A 377 3.03 20.46 -43.63
CA VAL A 377 1.91 21.40 -43.59
C VAL A 377 0.70 20.81 -42.84
N PHE A 378 0.24 19.61 -43.23
CA PHE A 378 -0.89 18.97 -42.55
C PHE A 378 -0.54 18.48 -41.15
N GLY A 379 0.72 18.16 -40.87
CA GLY A 379 1.20 17.84 -39.53
C GLY A 379 1.10 19.04 -38.58
N VAL A 380 1.50 20.23 -39.03
CA VAL A 380 1.37 21.47 -38.27
C VAL A 380 -0.10 21.85 -38.08
N ILE A 381 -0.92 21.73 -39.12
CA ILE A 381 -2.37 21.98 -39.04
C ILE A 381 -3.03 21.02 -38.06
N ALA A 382 -2.69 19.72 -38.12
CA ALA A 382 -3.21 18.72 -37.20
C ALA A 382 -2.80 19.03 -35.75
N ALA A 383 -1.55 19.42 -35.52
CA ALA A 383 -1.08 19.84 -34.19
C ALA A 383 -1.83 21.06 -33.66
N GLY A 384 -2.00 22.10 -34.50
CA GLY A 384 -2.72 23.33 -34.13
C GLY A 384 -4.21 23.10 -33.87
N LEU A 385 -4.88 22.33 -34.72
CA LEU A 385 -6.29 21.94 -34.53
C LEU A 385 -6.47 21.11 -33.26
N ASN A 386 -5.56 20.18 -33.00
CA ASN A 386 -5.65 19.33 -31.83
C ASN A 386 -5.41 20.13 -30.53
N TRP A 387 -4.43 21.04 -30.53
CA TRP A 387 -4.20 21.96 -29.42
C TRP A 387 -5.42 22.84 -29.12
N LEU A 388 -5.98 23.47 -30.15
CA LEU A 388 -7.13 24.37 -30.03
C LEU A 388 -8.39 23.60 -29.59
N ALA A 389 -8.63 22.41 -30.14
CA ALA A 389 -9.75 21.56 -29.74
C ALA A 389 -9.62 21.07 -28.29
N HIS A 390 -8.41 20.73 -27.83
CA HIS A 390 -8.15 20.36 -26.44
C HIS A 390 -8.33 21.51 -25.45
N ASP A 391 -8.09 22.75 -25.88
CA ASP A 391 -8.32 23.93 -25.05
C ASP A 391 -9.81 24.29 -24.96
N LEU A 392 -10.49 24.35 -26.10
CA LEU A 392 -11.92 24.62 -26.17
C LEU A 392 -12.77 23.54 -25.49
N ALA A 393 -12.47 22.26 -25.71
CA ALA A 393 -13.21 21.16 -25.09
C ALA A 393 -13.07 21.15 -23.56
N HIS A 394 -11.96 21.68 -23.03
CA HIS A 394 -11.78 21.82 -21.59
C HIS A 394 -12.56 23.01 -21.03
N ARG A 395 -12.50 24.16 -21.72
CA ARG A 395 -13.21 25.38 -21.30
C ARG A 395 -14.73 25.23 -21.36
N TYR A 396 -15.23 24.42 -22.29
CA TYR A 396 -16.65 24.19 -22.52
C TYR A 396 -17.07 22.74 -22.27
N TRP A 397 -16.54 22.13 -21.20
CA TRP A 397 -16.73 20.71 -20.88
C TRP A 397 -18.20 20.27 -20.77
N LEU A 398 -19.07 21.10 -20.16
CA LEU A 398 -20.51 20.83 -20.04
C LEU A 398 -21.25 20.93 -21.39
N LEU A 399 -20.78 21.82 -22.26
CA LEU A 399 -21.40 22.07 -23.57
C LEU A 399 -21.03 20.96 -24.55
N ASP A 400 -19.80 20.43 -24.48
CA ASP A 400 -19.38 19.26 -25.25
C ASP A 400 -20.16 18.00 -24.84
N ASP A 401 -20.49 17.83 -23.55
CA ASP A 401 -21.30 16.70 -23.08
C ASP A 401 -22.74 16.78 -23.60
N TRP A 402 -23.36 17.95 -23.47
CA TRP A 402 -24.70 18.19 -24.02
C TRP A 402 -24.76 18.01 -25.54
N LEU A 403 -23.76 18.52 -26.27
CA LEU A 403 -23.67 18.34 -27.73
C LEU A 403 -23.47 16.87 -28.10
N SER A 404 -22.63 16.15 -27.35
CA SER A 404 -22.36 14.73 -27.60
C SER A 404 -23.60 13.87 -27.37
N GLU A 405 -24.36 14.14 -26.31
CA GLU A 405 -25.63 13.46 -26.02
C GLU A 405 -26.69 13.73 -27.11
N ARG A 406 -26.73 14.96 -27.63
CA ARG A 406 -27.75 15.39 -28.61
C ARG A 406 -27.44 14.99 -30.06
N LEU A 407 -26.18 15.01 -30.48
CA LEU A 407 -25.76 14.77 -31.87
C LEU A 407 -25.47 13.29 -32.16
N CYS A 408 -25.18 12.46 -31.16
CA CYS A 408 -24.85 11.05 -31.33
C CYS A 408 -25.68 10.13 -30.40
N PRO A 409 -27.02 10.18 -30.43
CA PRO A 409 -27.83 9.31 -29.59
C PRO A 409 -27.69 7.85 -30.06
N GLY A 410 -27.16 6.98 -29.20
CA GLY A 410 -27.13 5.52 -29.44
C GLY A 410 -25.85 4.98 -30.08
N ILE A 411 -24.94 5.82 -30.57
CA ILE A 411 -23.57 5.36 -30.82
C ILE A 411 -22.85 5.43 -29.47
N VAL A 412 -22.51 4.27 -28.90
CA VAL A 412 -21.57 4.16 -27.76
C VAL A 412 -20.14 4.52 -28.24
N ALA A 413 -20.03 5.65 -28.92
CA ALA A 413 -18.85 6.21 -29.53
C ALA A 413 -18.14 7.06 -28.47
N PRO A 414 -16.86 6.79 -28.21
CA PRO A 414 -16.11 7.51 -27.20
C PRO A 414 -15.44 8.75 -27.82
N PHE A 415 -16.20 9.52 -28.60
CA PHE A 415 -15.73 10.68 -29.36
C PHE A 415 -16.47 11.93 -28.88
N GLY A 416 -15.74 12.93 -28.41
CA GLY A 416 -16.33 14.25 -28.12
C GLY A 416 -16.55 14.99 -29.44
N VAL A 417 -17.70 15.65 -29.61
CA VAL A 417 -18.00 16.40 -30.84
C VAL A 417 -16.95 17.48 -31.07
N LEU A 418 -16.64 18.29 -30.05
CA LEU A 418 -15.63 19.34 -30.18
C LEU A 418 -14.21 18.79 -30.30
N ARG A 419 -13.92 17.69 -29.60
CA ARG A 419 -12.55 17.19 -29.46
C ARG A 419 -12.09 16.34 -30.64
N ASP A 420 -12.95 15.42 -31.08
CA ASP A 420 -12.55 14.36 -32.01
C ASP A 420 -13.23 14.54 -33.38
N LEU A 421 -14.47 15.02 -33.41
CA LEU A 421 -15.25 15.08 -34.65
C LEU A 421 -14.95 16.33 -35.49
N ILE A 422 -14.84 17.51 -34.86
CA ILE A 422 -14.52 18.78 -35.55
C ILE A 422 -13.10 18.75 -36.16
N PRO A 423 -12.02 18.43 -35.42
CA PRO A 423 -10.68 18.38 -36.00
C PRO A 423 -10.56 17.31 -37.10
N CYS A 424 -11.22 16.16 -36.91
CA CYS A 424 -11.23 15.12 -37.92
C CYS A 424 -11.96 15.58 -39.19
N ALA A 425 -13.12 16.22 -39.08
CA ALA A 425 -13.86 16.73 -40.23
C ALA A 425 -13.07 17.81 -41.00
N LEU A 426 -12.41 18.73 -40.29
CA LEU A 426 -11.55 19.75 -40.90
C LEU A 426 -10.34 19.13 -41.62
N MET A 427 -9.70 18.12 -41.02
CA MET A 427 -8.59 17.40 -41.65
C MET A 427 -9.03 16.61 -42.88
N VAL A 428 -10.17 15.91 -42.81
CA VAL A 428 -10.76 15.20 -43.96
C VAL A 428 -11.07 16.20 -45.08
N ALA A 429 -11.65 17.37 -44.77
CA ALA A 429 -11.96 18.40 -45.76
C ALA A 429 -10.69 18.95 -46.42
N GLY A 430 -9.65 19.28 -45.63
CA GLY A 430 -8.39 19.80 -46.16
C GLY A 430 -7.63 18.78 -47.03
N LEU A 431 -7.57 17.52 -46.60
CA LEU A 431 -6.95 16.45 -47.37
C LEU A 431 -7.74 16.10 -48.63
N THR A 432 -9.08 16.17 -48.57
CA THR A 432 -9.95 15.96 -49.74
C THR A 432 -9.79 17.08 -50.76
N TRP A 433 -9.61 18.32 -50.28
CA TRP A 433 -9.41 19.48 -51.15
C TRP A 433 -8.06 19.40 -51.90
N LEU A 434 -6.98 18.96 -51.25
CA LEU A 434 -5.66 18.89 -51.89
C LEU A 434 -5.44 17.62 -52.75
N PHE A 435 -5.88 16.46 -52.28
CA PHE A 435 -5.59 15.16 -52.92
C PHE A 435 -6.82 14.49 -53.53
N GLY A 436 -7.97 15.17 -53.55
CA GLY A 436 -9.26 14.57 -53.94
C GLY A 436 -9.82 13.61 -52.87
N PRO A 437 -10.96 12.96 -53.15
CA PRO A 437 -11.70 12.17 -52.15
C PRO A 437 -10.90 11.01 -51.55
N VAL A 438 -9.90 10.49 -52.29
CA VAL A 438 -9.04 9.38 -51.84
C VAL A 438 -8.27 9.76 -50.56
N GLY A 439 -7.71 10.97 -50.48
CA GLY A 439 -6.94 11.41 -49.32
C GLY A 439 -7.79 11.50 -48.04
N GLY A 440 -9.00 12.05 -48.15
CA GLY A 440 -9.94 12.14 -47.03
C GLY A 440 -10.43 10.78 -46.53
N VAL A 441 -10.74 9.86 -47.45
CA VAL A 441 -11.20 8.49 -47.11
C VAL A 441 -10.09 7.70 -46.42
N VAL A 442 -8.84 7.80 -46.88
CA VAL A 442 -7.68 7.14 -46.23
C VAL A 442 -7.49 7.66 -44.80
N TYR A 443 -7.60 8.96 -44.58
CA TYR A 443 -7.49 9.54 -43.24
C TYR A 443 -8.63 9.07 -42.32
N ALA A 444 -9.88 9.10 -42.78
CA ALA A 444 -11.03 8.67 -41.98
C ALA A 444 -10.97 7.16 -41.65
N THR A 445 -10.60 6.33 -42.62
CA THR A 445 -10.52 4.86 -42.45
C THR A 445 -9.38 4.46 -41.50
N THR A 446 -8.22 5.11 -41.58
CA THR A 446 -7.09 4.84 -40.66
C THR A 446 -7.47 5.15 -39.20
N LEU A 447 -8.13 6.28 -38.95
CA LEU A 447 -8.63 6.61 -37.61
C LEU A 447 -9.73 5.66 -37.14
N ALA A 448 -10.66 5.26 -38.02
CA ALA A 448 -11.71 4.30 -37.70
C ALA A 448 -11.15 2.91 -37.34
N VAL A 449 -10.16 2.43 -38.10
CA VAL A 449 -9.48 1.14 -37.85
C VAL A 449 -8.70 1.18 -36.53
N VAL A 450 -7.92 2.23 -36.27
CA VAL A 450 -7.21 2.38 -34.99
C VAL A 450 -8.20 2.50 -33.82
N GLY A 451 -9.32 3.19 -34.02
CA GLY A 451 -10.42 3.29 -33.05
C GLY A 451 -11.04 1.93 -32.71
N LEU A 452 -11.36 1.11 -33.73
CA LEU A 452 -11.89 -0.24 -33.58
C LEU A 452 -10.88 -1.20 -32.91
N VAL A 453 -9.60 -1.14 -33.31
CA VAL A 453 -8.53 -1.94 -32.70
C VAL A 453 -8.34 -1.55 -31.25
N ARG A 454 -8.33 -0.25 -30.93
CA ARG A 454 -8.31 0.20 -29.54
C ARG A 454 -9.51 -0.36 -28.80
N ARG A 455 -10.75 -0.23 -29.34
CA ARG A 455 -12.02 -0.71 -28.75
C ARG A 455 -12.01 -2.19 -28.35
N ARG A 456 -11.43 -3.07 -29.18
CA ARG A 456 -11.34 -4.51 -28.88
C ARG A 456 -10.33 -4.88 -27.78
N GLN A 457 -9.41 -3.98 -27.41
CA GLN A 457 -8.41 -4.25 -26.37
C GLN A 457 -8.87 -3.90 -24.94
N ILE A 458 -10.17 -3.62 -24.74
CA ILE A 458 -10.68 -2.93 -23.53
C ILE A 458 -11.79 -3.71 -22.81
N GLU A 459 -12.10 -4.95 -23.19
CA GLU A 459 -12.80 -5.78 -22.22
C GLU A 459 -11.94 -5.89 -20.95
N PRO A 460 -12.53 -5.86 -19.75
CA PRO A 460 -11.80 -5.66 -18.50
C PRO A 460 -10.84 -6.82 -18.28
N HIS A 461 -9.55 -6.60 -18.57
CA HIS A 461 -8.52 -7.56 -18.23
C HIS A 461 -8.06 -7.24 -16.81
N VAL A 462 -8.27 -8.21 -15.92
CA VAL A 462 -7.64 -8.26 -14.60
C VAL A 462 -6.12 -8.15 -14.82
N SER A 463 -5.47 -7.34 -14.00
CA SER A 463 -4.08 -6.85 -14.13
C SER A 463 -2.97 -7.91 -14.23
N TRP A 464 -3.31 -9.20 -14.20
CA TRP A 464 -2.38 -10.32 -14.19
C TRP A 464 -2.19 -10.99 -15.56
N GLU A 465 -3.06 -10.71 -16.55
CA GLU A 465 -2.91 -11.28 -17.89
C GLU A 465 -2.02 -10.38 -18.74
N GLN A 466 -0.70 -10.60 -18.64
CA GLN A 466 0.29 -9.99 -19.53
C GLN A 466 -0.08 -10.33 -20.97
N ARG A 467 -0.56 -9.33 -21.72
CA ARG A 467 -0.89 -9.51 -23.12
C ARG A 467 0.38 -9.87 -23.90
N ASN A 468 0.37 -11.03 -24.54
CA ASN A 468 1.47 -11.52 -25.36
C ASN A 468 1.95 -10.44 -26.34
N PRO A 469 3.21 -9.96 -26.22
CA PRO A 469 3.77 -8.92 -27.08
C PRO A 469 3.73 -9.33 -28.57
N LEU A 470 3.73 -10.65 -28.81
CA LEU A 470 3.63 -11.27 -30.12
C LEU A 470 2.37 -10.89 -30.90
N LEU A 471 1.21 -10.74 -30.25
CA LEU A 471 -0.03 -10.41 -30.98
C LEU A 471 -0.03 -8.95 -31.45
N LYS A 472 0.58 -8.03 -30.69
CA LYS A 472 0.80 -6.64 -31.13
C LYS A 472 1.78 -6.58 -32.30
N ILE A 473 2.87 -7.33 -32.21
CA ILE A 473 3.89 -7.42 -33.28
C ILE A 473 3.25 -8.02 -34.54
N CYS A 474 2.50 -9.10 -34.43
CA CYS A 474 1.81 -9.73 -35.58
C CYS A 474 0.83 -8.79 -36.27
N LEU A 475 0.00 -8.05 -35.52
CA LEU A 475 -0.92 -7.07 -36.10
C LEU A 475 -0.19 -5.89 -36.77
N ALA A 476 0.91 -5.41 -36.18
CA ALA A 476 1.73 -4.36 -36.78
C ALA A 476 2.40 -4.85 -38.09
N VAL A 477 2.95 -6.07 -38.08
CA VAL A 477 3.55 -6.70 -39.26
C VAL A 477 2.52 -6.90 -40.36
N LEU A 478 1.31 -7.37 -40.03
CA LEU A 478 0.23 -7.56 -41.00
C LEU A 478 -0.22 -6.22 -41.61
N GLY A 479 -0.23 -5.13 -40.82
CA GLY A 479 -0.46 -3.78 -41.31
C GLY A 479 0.62 -3.27 -42.28
N VAL A 480 1.90 -3.53 -41.98
CA VAL A 480 3.02 -3.19 -42.88
C VAL A 480 2.95 -3.98 -44.19
N VAL A 481 2.63 -5.28 -44.12
CA VAL A 481 2.46 -6.12 -45.31
C VAL A 481 1.31 -5.62 -46.18
N ALA A 482 0.17 -5.26 -45.60
CA ALA A 482 -0.95 -4.69 -46.34
C ALA A 482 -0.58 -3.36 -47.04
N LEU A 483 0.21 -2.50 -46.37
CA LEU A 483 0.72 -1.26 -46.95
C LEU A 483 1.65 -1.52 -48.14
N VAL A 484 2.57 -2.49 -48.02
CA VAL A 484 3.48 -2.88 -49.11
C VAL A 484 2.70 -3.42 -50.31
N ILE A 485 1.68 -4.25 -50.07
CA ILE A 485 0.80 -4.78 -51.13
C ILE A 485 0.07 -3.63 -51.83
N LEU A 486 -0.49 -2.68 -51.08
CA LEU A 486 -1.18 -1.52 -51.64
C LEU A 486 -0.26 -0.66 -52.51
N LEU A 487 0.96 -0.38 -52.02
CA LEU A 487 1.98 0.37 -52.78
C LEU A 487 2.41 -0.38 -54.05
N GLY A 488 2.54 -1.71 -53.98
CA GLY A 488 2.83 -2.55 -55.15
C GLY A 488 1.72 -2.49 -56.20
N VAL A 489 0.45 -2.55 -55.79
CA VAL A 489 -0.70 -2.45 -56.70
C VAL A 489 -0.78 -1.06 -57.35
N LEU A 490 -0.56 0.00 -56.58
CA LEU A 490 -0.50 1.38 -57.10
C LEU A 490 0.63 1.55 -58.13
N ASN A 491 1.80 0.97 -57.88
CA ASN A 491 2.92 1.00 -58.83
C ASN A 491 2.59 0.25 -60.12
N VAL A 492 1.93 -0.91 -60.04
CA VAL A 492 1.50 -1.67 -61.21
C VAL A 492 0.48 -0.89 -62.03
N ILE A 493 -0.47 -0.21 -61.39
CA ILE A 493 -1.45 0.63 -62.09
C ILE A 493 -0.76 1.82 -62.76
N ALA A 494 0.15 2.50 -62.06
CA ALA A 494 0.92 3.62 -62.63
C ALA A 494 1.79 3.20 -63.83
N SER A 495 2.33 1.98 -63.82
CA SER A 495 3.14 1.44 -64.92
C SER A 495 2.33 1.05 -66.16
N LYS A 496 1.01 0.90 -66.05
CA LYS A 496 0.15 0.56 -67.20
C LYS A 496 -0.06 1.73 -68.17
N ASP A 497 0.05 2.97 -67.69
CA ASP A 497 -0.13 4.17 -68.51
C ASP A 497 1.20 4.74 -69.05
N THR A 498 2.35 4.16 -68.67
CA THR A 498 3.64 4.53 -69.27
C THR A 498 3.86 3.79 -70.59
N VAL A 499 3.62 4.50 -71.69
CA VAL A 499 3.94 4.08 -73.06
C VAL A 499 5.36 3.49 -73.11
N THR A 500 5.49 2.21 -73.48
CA THR A 500 6.79 1.55 -73.65
C THR A 500 7.61 2.23 -74.75
N ARG A 501 8.94 2.07 -74.73
CA ARG A 501 9.94 2.73 -75.61
C ARG A 501 9.61 2.72 -77.12
N ASN A 502 8.68 1.86 -77.56
CA ASN A 502 8.35 1.64 -78.97
C ASN A 502 6.93 2.14 -79.36
N GLN A 503 6.17 2.73 -78.45
CA GLN A 503 4.77 3.13 -78.72
C GLN A 503 4.58 4.64 -78.88
N GLY A 504 5.66 5.44 -78.89
CA GLY A 504 5.61 6.91 -78.96
C GLY A 504 6.51 7.57 -80.02
N LEU A 505 7.01 6.82 -81.00
CA LEU A 505 7.76 7.36 -82.14
C LEU A 505 7.10 6.88 -83.44
N GLN A 506 6.81 7.82 -84.34
CA GLN A 506 6.30 7.51 -85.67
C GLN A 506 7.18 6.43 -86.34
N PRO A 507 6.61 5.50 -87.12
CA PRO A 507 7.40 4.51 -87.83
C PRO A 507 8.31 5.24 -88.80
N TRP A 508 9.61 5.29 -88.49
CA TRP A 508 10.59 5.68 -89.47
C TRP A 508 10.62 4.56 -90.51
N ALA A 509 10.21 4.83 -91.74
CA ALA A 509 10.17 3.83 -92.79
C ALA A 509 11.59 3.25 -92.97
N GLU A 510 11.78 1.97 -92.60
CA GLU A 510 13.02 1.26 -92.87
C GLU A 510 13.28 1.28 -94.38
N ARG A 511 14.32 2.01 -94.80
CA ARG A 511 14.66 2.13 -96.23
C ARG A 511 15.26 0.81 -96.72
N LEU A 512 14.62 0.22 -97.72
CA LEU A 512 14.84 -1.13 -98.25
C LEU A 512 16.31 -1.51 -98.50
N CYS A 513 17.15 -0.59 -98.99
CA CYS A 513 18.55 -0.90 -99.32
C CYS A 513 19.57 -0.63 -98.19
N SER A 514 19.16 -0.13 -97.01
CA SER A 514 20.11 0.29 -95.95
C SER A 514 20.85 -0.84 -95.23
N ARG A 515 20.40 -2.10 -95.37
CA ARG A 515 20.99 -3.28 -94.72
C ARG A 515 21.28 -4.46 -95.66
N LEU A 516 21.08 -4.30 -96.96
CA LEU A 516 21.29 -5.40 -97.91
C LEU A 516 22.77 -5.51 -98.30
N PRO A 517 23.33 -6.72 -98.42
CA PRO A 517 24.71 -6.93 -98.84
C PRO A 517 24.92 -6.37 -100.26
N ALA A 518 26.14 -5.89 -100.54
CA ALA A 518 26.49 -5.24 -101.82
C ALA A 518 26.24 -6.10 -103.08
N THR A 519 26.01 -7.40 -102.89
CA THR A 519 25.71 -8.38 -103.94
C THR A 519 24.22 -8.48 -104.29
N ALA A 520 23.34 -7.74 -103.63
CA ALA A 520 21.91 -7.74 -103.94
C ALA A 520 21.65 -7.06 -105.29
N THR A 521 21.17 -7.84 -106.26
CA THR A 521 21.02 -7.45 -107.68
C THR A 521 20.07 -6.28 -107.94
N GLY A 522 19.32 -5.82 -106.94
CA GLY A 522 18.42 -4.64 -107.01
C GLY A 522 18.95 -3.35 -106.39
N CYS A 523 20.08 -3.36 -105.68
CA CYS A 523 20.65 -2.19 -104.99
C CYS A 523 22.11 -1.91 -105.43
N GLY A 524 22.40 -2.00 -106.73
CA GLY A 524 23.74 -1.68 -107.28
C GLY A 524 24.05 -0.18 -107.18
N ALA A 525 25.28 0.18 -106.79
CA ALA A 525 25.67 1.57 -106.62
C ALA A 525 25.95 2.28 -107.97
N PRO A 526 25.55 3.55 -108.13
CA PRO A 526 24.68 4.31 -107.23
C PRO A 526 23.20 3.95 -107.43
N ALA A 527 22.55 3.47 -106.37
CA ALA A 527 21.12 3.17 -106.38
C ALA A 527 20.31 4.44 -106.65
N THR A 528 19.26 4.33 -107.48
CA THR A 528 18.45 5.48 -107.90
C THR A 528 17.64 6.06 -106.74
N ARG A 529 17.23 7.33 -106.85
CA ARG A 529 16.40 8.00 -105.83
C ARG A 529 15.10 7.22 -105.55
N GLU A 530 14.51 6.60 -106.56
CA GLU A 530 13.30 5.78 -106.42
C GLU A 530 13.55 4.50 -105.59
N GLN A 531 14.75 3.92 -105.69
CA GLN A 531 15.15 2.75 -104.88
C GLN A 531 15.39 3.10 -103.40
N TRP A 532 15.81 4.34 -103.11
CA TRP A 532 16.05 4.81 -101.75
C TRP A 532 14.79 5.25 -101.00
N TYR A 533 13.83 5.83 -101.73
CA TYR A 533 12.69 6.51 -101.12
C TYR A 533 11.34 5.81 -101.40
N GLY A 534 11.31 4.80 -102.27
CA GLY A 534 10.07 4.19 -102.74
C GLY A 534 9.24 5.18 -103.56
N ALA A 535 8.29 4.69 -104.35
CA ALA A 535 7.30 5.57 -104.96
C ALA A 535 6.38 6.09 -103.85
N GLU A 536 6.63 7.30 -103.35
CA GLU A 536 5.68 8.01 -102.52
C GLU A 536 4.37 8.10 -103.33
N ALA A 537 3.33 7.41 -102.85
CA ALA A 537 1.99 7.63 -103.37
C ALA A 537 1.72 9.12 -103.20
N LYS A 538 1.55 9.83 -104.33
CA LYS A 538 1.15 11.23 -104.30
C LYS A 538 -0.14 11.35 -103.47
N PRO A 539 -0.26 12.39 -102.65
CA PRO A 539 -1.25 12.49 -101.56
C PRO A 539 -2.69 12.36 -102.03
#